data_AF-A0A538L7I2-F1
#
_entry.id   AF-A0A538L7I2-F1
#
_cell.length_a   1.000
_cell.length_b   1.000
_cell.length_c   1.000
_cell.angle_alpha   90.00
_cell.angle_beta   90.00
_cell.angle_gamma   90.00
#
_symmetry.space_group_name_H-M   'P 1'
#
loop_
_entity.id
_entity.type
_entity.pdbx_description
1 polymer ?
#
loop_
_entity_poly.entity_id
_entity_poly.type
_entity_poly.pdbx_seq_one_letter_code
_entity_poly.pdbx_strand_id
1 'polypeptide(L)'
;MKRRGDKIVMVTAYDAPSGRLADAAGVDLILVGDSSGMVVHGRESTVAVSLDEIVFMTQWVTRGAKRPLVIADMPFGSYEVSDEQAVTNAVRLVKEGGADGVKLERGGTSVSRVRAIASAGVPVMGHVGLTPQTATVLGGFKAQGRTADRARQLVDEALELEAAGCFTVVLEAVPAQVARAATQALGVPTIGIGAGSDCDGQVLVWHDMLGYYEGHAPRFVKRYADLGETIVEALGRYAEEVRTGAFPEPQHTYAMPEEELAAFEEIKESSPRR
;
A
#
# COMPACT_ATOMS: atom_id res chain seq x y z
N MET A 1 -18.86 1.23 -10.90
CA MET A 1 -18.08 2.44 -11.24
C MET A 1 -17.78 2.45 -12.74
N LYS A 2 -16.95 1.54 -13.30
CA LYS A 2 -16.70 1.40 -14.76
C LYS A 2 -17.92 1.64 -15.67
N ARG A 3 -19.01 0.86 -15.51
CA ARG A 3 -20.22 1.00 -16.35
C ARG A 3 -20.89 2.38 -16.30
N ARG A 4 -20.69 3.14 -15.22
CA ARG A 4 -21.22 4.51 -15.06
C ARG A 4 -20.22 5.60 -15.48
N GLY A 5 -18.96 5.23 -15.72
CA GLY A 5 -17.88 6.17 -15.99
C GLY A 5 -17.26 6.81 -14.74
N ASP A 6 -17.64 6.38 -13.54
CA ASP A 6 -17.05 6.88 -12.29
C ASP A 6 -15.62 6.34 -12.16
N LYS A 7 -14.64 7.22 -11.93
CA LYS A 7 -13.25 6.81 -11.71
C LYS A 7 -13.08 6.22 -10.31
N ILE A 8 -12.40 5.08 -10.25
CA ILE A 8 -12.08 4.38 -9.01
C ILE A 8 -10.82 4.99 -8.38
N VAL A 9 -10.91 5.37 -7.10
CA VAL A 9 -9.79 5.92 -6.34
C VAL A 9 -9.19 4.82 -5.46
N MET A 10 -7.91 4.53 -5.69
CA MET A 10 -7.16 3.54 -4.93
C MET A 10 -5.88 4.17 -4.36
N VAL A 11 -5.50 3.77 -3.15
CA VAL A 11 -4.26 4.23 -2.51
C VAL A 11 -3.74 3.12 -1.61
N THR A 12 -2.42 3.03 -1.45
CA THR A 12 -1.86 2.09 -0.48
C THR A 12 -2.09 2.53 0.96
N ALA A 13 -2.13 1.59 1.90
CA ALA A 13 -2.11 1.88 3.34
C ALA A 13 -1.44 0.71 4.07
N TYR A 14 -0.87 0.98 5.25
CA TYR A 14 -0.01 0.00 5.93
C TYR A 14 -0.27 -0.11 7.44
N ASP A 15 -1.11 0.77 7.99
CA ASP A 15 -1.46 0.78 9.40
C ASP A 15 -2.91 1.27 9.64
N ALA A 16 -3.37 1.21 10.89
CA ALA A 16 -4.73 1.63 11.22
C ALA A 16 -4.97 3.14 11.00
N PRO A 17 -4.06 4.07 11.35
CA PRO A 17 -4.23 5.49 11.05
C PRO A 17 -4.35 5.78 9.55
N SER A 18 -3.45 5.26 8.71
CA SER A 18 -3.49 5.45 7.25
C SER A 18 -4.77 4.86 6.65
N GLY A 19 -5.19 3.66 7.08
CA GLY A 19 -6.46 3.07 6.67
C GLY A 19 -7.68 3.94 7.02
N ARG A 20 -7.71 4.49 8.24
CA ARG A 20 -8.79 5.40 8.69
C ARG A 20 -8.84 6.70 7.89
N LEU A 21 -7.67 7.28 7.63
CA LEU A 21 -7.56 8.53 6.88
C LEU A 21 -7.94 8.33 5.41
N ALA A 22 -7.53 7.22 4.79
CA ALA A 22 -7.94 6.85 3.44
C ALA A 22 -9.47 6.67 3.34
N ASP A 23 -10.08 5.99 4.31
CA ASP A 23 -11.54 5.83 4.36
C ASP A 23 -12.25 7.19 4.46
N ALA A 24 -11.83 8.02 5.42
CA ALA A 24 -12.37 9.36 5.64
C ALA A 24 -12.22 10.28 4.41
N ALA A 25 -11.16 10.09 3.61
CA ALA A 25 -10.93 10.82 2.37
C ALA A 25 -11.81 10.34 1.20
N GLY A 26 -12.64 9.31 1.37
CA GLY A 26 -13.55 8.83 0.33
C GLY A 26 -12.91 7.86 -0.67
N VAL A 27 -11.77 7.25 -0.34
CA VAL A 27 -11.10 6.25 -1.20
C VAL A 27 -12.00 5.04 -1.42
N ASP A 28 -11.97 4.43 -2.62
CA ASP A 28 -12.80 3.26 -2.94
C ASP A 28 -12.09 1.93 -2.61
N LEU A 29 -10.78 1.86 -2.87
CA LEU A 29 -9.95 0.69 -2.59
C LEU A 29 -8.67 1.06 -1.83
N ILE A 30 -8.30 0.24 -0.87
CA ILE A 30 -7.01 0.31 -0.20
C ILE A 30 -6.16 -0.89 -0.60
N LEU A 31 -4.89 -0.65 -0.93
CA LEU A 31 -3.91 -1.70 -1.16
C LEU A 31 -2.93 -1.82 -0.01
N VAL A 32 -2.91 -2.99 0.62
CA VAL A 32 -1.82 -3.38 1.52
C VAL A 32 -0.75 -4.06 0.66
N GLY A 33 0.07 -3.22 0.04
CA GLY A 33 1.01 -3.65 -1.00
C GLY A 33 2.40 -3.98 -0.48
N ASP A 34 3.11 -4.87 -1.18
CA ASP A 34 4.51 -5.22 -0.88
C ASP A 34 5.49 -4.04 -1.08
N SER A 35 5.03 -2.96 -1.72
CA SER A 35 5.65 -1.62 -1.68
C SER A 35 6.08 -1.19 -0.27
N SER A 36 5.43 -1.69 0.79
CA SER A 36 5.82 -1.48 2.19
C SER A 36 7.27 -1.87 2.47
N GLY A 37 7.81 -2.88 1.77
CA GLY A 37 9.20 -3.28 1.89
C GLY A 37 10.13 -2.10 1.69
N MET A 38 9.82 -1.21 0.75
CA MET A 38 10.62 -0.03 0.47
C MET A 38 10.19 1.16 1.33
N VAL A 39 8.90 1.51 1.32
CA VAL A 39 8.43 2.77 1.92
C VAL A 39 8.17 2.73 3.42
N VAL A 40 8.03 1.53 4.00
CA VAL A 40 7.83 1.33 5.44
C VAL A 40 9.05 0.68 6.08
N HIS A 41 9.58 -0.40 5.47
CA HIS A 41 10.67 -1.17 6.07
C HIS A 41 12.07 -0.65 5.68
N GLY A 42 12.17 0.25 4.69
CA GLY A 42 13.44 0.81 4.23
C GLY A 42 14.33 -0.18 3.46
N ARG A 43 13.76 -1.25 2.90
CA ARG A 43 14.48 -2.22 2.04
C ARG A 43 14.69 -1.64 0.64
N GLU A 44 15.71 -2.14 -0.06
CA GLU A 44 15.99 -1.73 -1.44
C GLU A 44 14.98 -2.29 -2.46
N SER A 45 14.20 -3.31 -2.09
CA SER A 45 13.27 -4.02 -2.97
C SER A 45 12.11 -4.65 -2.19
N THR A 46 10.99 -4.91 -2.87
CA THR A 46 9.80 -5.58 -2.32
C THR A 46 9.96 -7.10 -2.19
N VAL A 47 10.96 -7.69 -2.86
CA VAL A 47 11.18 -9.16 -2.94
C VAL A 47 11.31 -9.83 -1.57
N ALA A 48 11.88 -9.13 -0.58
CA ALA A 48 12.10 -9.68 0.76
C ALA A 48 10.86 -9.58 1.67
N VAL A 49 9.76 -8.98 1.22
CA VAL A 49 8.52 -8.91 1.99
C VAL A 49 7.91 -10.30 2.11
N SER A 50 7.65 -10.72 3.35
CA SER A 50 7.05 -12.01 3.67
C SER A 50 5.52 -11.93 3.71
N LEU A 51 4.89 -13.09 3.59
CA LEU A 51 3.43 -13.20 3.73
C LEU A 51 2.95 -12.73 5.10
N ASP A 52 3.66 -13.06 6.18
CA ASP A 52 3.26 -12.69 7.54
C ASP A 52 3.31 -11.18 7.76
N GLU A 53 4.28 -10.49 7.14
CA GLU A 53 4.32 -9.01 7.14
C GLU A 53 3.08 -8.42 6.47
N ILE A 54 2.67 -8.93 5.30
CA ILE A 54 1.42 -8.47 4.65
C ILE A 54 0.20 -8.81 5.50
N VAL A 55 0.12 -10.01 6.09
CA VAL A 55 -0.98 -10.39 6.99
C VAL A 55 -1.11 -9.39 8.14
N PHE A 56 -0.02 -9.06 8.84
CA PHE A 56 -0.06 -8.12 9.97
C PHE A 56 -0.46 -6.71 9.57
N MET A 57 0.11 -6.17 8.49
CA MET A 57 -0.30 -4.84 8.00
C MET A 57 -1.77 -4.84 7.57
N THR A 58 -2.24 -5.93 6.95
CA THR A 58 -3.65 -6.06 6.55
C THR A 58 -4.57 -6.02 7.77
N GLN A 59 -4.22 -6.70 8.86
CA GLN A 59 -4.97 -6.62 10.12
C GLN A 59 -5.04 -5.19 10.67
N TRP A 60 -3.95 -4.42 10.56
CA TRP A 60 -3.93 -3.05 11.05
C TRP A 60 -4.81 -2.14 10.18
N VAL A 61 -4.68 -2.25 8.86
CA VAL A 61 -5.46 -1.45 7.90
C VAL A 61 -6.95 -1.71 8.03
N THR A 62 -7.37 -2.97 8.14
CA THR A 62 -8.80 -3.35 8.26
C THR A 62 -9.42 -2.93 9.60
N ARG A 63 -8.60 -2.69 10.64
CA ARG A 63 -9.07 -2.04 11.88
C ARG A 63 -9.39 -0.56 11.66
N GLY A 64 -8.64 0.12 10.78
CA GLY A 64 -8.80 1.54 10.48
C GLY A 64 -9.85 1.85 9.41
N ALA A 65 -9.87 1.08 8.32
CA ALA A 65 -10.76 1.24 7.19
C ALA A 65 -12.03 0.39 7.34
N LYS A 66 -13.20 0.97 7.07
CA LYS A 66 -14.52 0.32 7.23
C LYS A 66 -15.34 0.29 5.96
N ARG A 67 -15.21 1.29 5.10
CA ARG A 67 -15.95 1.40 3.83
C ARG A 67 -15.21 0.90 2.58
N PRO A 68 -13.92 1.24 2.34
CA PRO A 68 -13.24 0.82 1.11
C PRO A 68 -12.98 -0.68 1.09
N LEU A 69 -12.87 -1.27 -0.10
CA LEU A 69 -12.37 -2.63 -0.24
C LEU A 69 -10.88 -2.67 0.08
N VAL A 70 -10.47 -3.56 0.99
CA VAL A 70 -9.06 -3.77 1.33
C VAL A 70 -8.51 -4.94 0.55
N ILE A 71 -7.58 -4.66 -0.36
CA ILE A 71 -6.87 -5.66 -1.16
C ILE A 71 -5.48 -5.85 -0.57
N ALA A 72 -5.08 -7.10 -0.34
CA ALA A 72 -3.75 -7.43 0.15
C ALA A 72 -2.89 -8.03 -0.96
N ASP A 73 -1.63 -7.61 -1.05
CA ASP A 73 -0.71 -8.22 -2.00
C ASP A 73 -0.35 -9.66 -1.60
N MET A 74 -0.27 -10.54 -2.59
CA MET A 74 0.49 -11.78 -2.44
C MET A 74 1.96 -11.46 -2.72
N PRO A 75 2.84 -11.46 -1.71
CA PRO A 75 4.24 -11.11 -1.91
C PRO A 75 4.98 -12.20 -2.69
N PHE A 76 6.14 -11.86 -3.24
CA PHE A 76 6.99 -12.79 -3.97
C PHE A 76 7.30 -14.06 -3.14
N GLY A 77 7.21 -15.23 -3.79
CA GLY A 77 7.42 -16.54 -3.16
C GLY A 77 6.18 -17.13 -2.49
N SER A 78 5.08 -16.37 -2.39
CA SER A 78 3.84 -16.83 -1.75
C SER A 78 2.85 -17.52 -2.70
N TYR A 79 3.06 -17.47 -4.02
CA TYR A 79 2.13 -18.05 -4.99
C TYR A 79 2.80 -18.77 -6.16
N GLU A 80 4.10 -18.69 -6.30
CA GLU A 80 4.82 -19.17 -7.49
C GLU A 80 4.96 -20.69 -7.52
N VAL A 81 4.93 -21.37 -6.36
CA VAL A 81 5.25 -22.81 -6.28
C VAL A 81 4.10 -23.67 -6.83
N SER A 82 2.88 -23.48 -6.35
CA SER A 82 1.73 -24.31 -6.75
C SER A 82 0.38 -23.57 -6.61
N ASP A 83 -0.66 -24.09 -7.27
CA ASP A 83 -2.03 -23.60 -7.10
C ASP A 83 -2.46 -23.73 -5.61
N GLU A 84 -2.08 -24.83 -4.97
CA GLU A 84 -2.35 -25.11 -3.55
C GLU A 84 -1.68 -24.09 -2.62
N GLN A 85 -0.42 -23.74 -2.87
CA GLN A 85 0.28 -22.71 -2.10
C GLN A 85 -0.42 -21.36 -2.27
N ALA A 86 -0.74 -20.99 -3.50
CA ALA A 86 -1.40 -19.72 -3.82
C ALA A 86 -2.77 -19.60 -3.13
N VAL A 87 -3.60 -20.66 -3.19
CA VAL A 87 -4.89 -20.70 -2.49
C VAL A 87 -4.72 -20.63 -0.98
N THR A 88 -3.81 -21.43 -0.41
CA THR A 88 -3.54 -21.43 1.04
C THR A 88 -3.18 -20.04 1.54
N ASN A 89 -2.26 -19.36 0.85
CA ASN A 89 -1.76 -18.06 1.26
C ASN A 89 -2.78 -16.93 1.00
N ALA A 90 -3.56 -17.01 -0.08
CA ALA A 90 -4.68 -16.09 -0.30
C ALA A 90 -5.75 -16.21 0.79
N VAL A 91 -6.08 -17.44 1.21
CA VAL A 91 -7.01 -17.67 2.32
C VAL A 91 -6.47 -17.10 3.63
N ARG A 92 -5.15 -17.19 3.90
CA ARG A 92 -4.55 -16.55 5.07
C ARG A 92 -4.73 -15.03 5.05
N LEU A 93 -4.50 -14.37 3.92
CA LEU A 93 -4.68 -12.91 3.79
C LEU A 93 -6.11 -12.47 4.06
N VAL A 94 -7.11 -13.24 3.61
CA VAL A 94 -8.52 -12.96 3.88
C VAL A 94 -8.87 -13.29 5.33
N LYS A 95 -8.57 -14.51 5.80
CA LYS A 95 -9.03 -15.03 7.09
C LYS A 95 -8.29 -14.43 8.29
N GLU A 96 -6.96 -14.32 8.19
CA GLU A 96 -6.11 -13.79 9.24
C GLU A 96 -5.95 -12.27 9.08
N GLY A 97 -5.77 -11.79 7.85
CA GLY A 97 -5.56 -10.37 7.55
C GLY A 97 -6.84 -9.52 7.54
N GLY A 98 -7.98 -10.13 7.19
CA GLY A 98 -9.25 -9.42 6.99
C GLY A 98 -9.37 -8.75 5.61
N ALA A 99 -8.54 -9.12 4.63
CA ALA A 99 -8.65 -8.58 3.28
C ALA A 99 -9.98 -9.00 2.61
N ASP A 100 -10.53 -8.13 1.78
CA ASP A 100 -11.68 -8.43 0.91
C ASP A 100 -11.27 -9.19 -0.36
N GLY A 101 -9.98 -9.14 -0.71
CA GLY A 101 -9.41 -9.83 -1.86
C GLY A 101 -7.88 -9.72 -1.90
N VAL A 102 -7.27 -10.36 -2.88
CA VAL A 102 -5.81 -10.40 -3.04
C VAL A 102 -5.35 -9.86 -4.39
N LYS A 103 -4.14 -9.30 -4.46
CA LYS A 103 -3.48 -8.91 -5.71
C LYS A 103 -2.32 -9.84 -6.02
N LEU A 104 -2.19 -10.27 -7.29
CA LEU A 104 -1.06 -11.06 -7.79
C LEU A 104 -0.49 -10.44 -9.06
N GLU A 105 0.81 -10.62 -9.25
CA GLU A 105 1.53 -10.08 -10.41
C GLU A 105 1.69 -11.10 -11.53
N ARG A 106 1.86 -10.56 -12.75
CA ARG A 106 2.16 -11.26 -14.01
C ARG A 106 0.94 -11.93 -14.65
N GLY A 107 0.97 -12.04 -15.98
CA GLY A 107 0.14 -12.97 -16.75
C GLY A 107 0.81 -14.36 -16.84
N GLY A 108 0.40 -15.19 -17.80
CA GLY A 108 1.05 -16.49 -18.04
C GLY A 108 0.97 -17.45 -16.86
N THR A 109 2.09 -17.71 -16.17
CA THR A 109 2.16 -18.66 -15.05
C THR A 109 1.22 -18.34 -13.88
N SER A 110 0.89 -17.06 -13.69
CA SER A 110 -0.04 -16.64 -12.63
C SER A 110 -1.52 -16.90 -13.00
N VAL A 111 -1.85 -17.17 -14.27
CA VAL A 111 -3.24 -17.39 -14.73
C VAL A 111 -3.86 -18.61 -14.06
N SER A 112 -3.11 -19.70 -13.89
CA SER A 112 -3.59 -20.87 -13.13
C SER A 112 -3.81 -20.54 -11.66
N ARG A 113 -2.90 -19.75 -11.05
CA ARG A 113 -3.02 -19.28 -9.66
C ARG A 113 -4.29 -18.45 -9.45
N VAL A 114 -4.53 -17.48 -10.33
CA VAL A 114 -5.74 -16.66 -10.30
C VAL A 114 -6.98 -17.53 -10.38
N ARG A 115 -7.02 -18.47 -11.34
CA ARG A 115 -8.16 -19.38 -11.50
C ARG A 115 -8.41 -20.21 -10.24
N ALA A 116 -7.36 -20.76 -9.64
CA ALA A 116 -7.46 -21.56 -8.42
C ALA A 116 -7.98 -20.72 -7.24
N ILE A 117 -7.41 -19.53 -7.02
CA ILE A 117 -7.82 -18.62 -5.93
C ILE A 117 -9.27 -18.14 -6.12
N ALA A 118 -9.63 -17.71 -7.32
CA ALA A 118 -11.00 -17.27 -7.63
C ALA A 118 -12.01 -18.43 -7.46
N SER A 119 -11.65 -19.65 -7.87
CA SER A 119 -12.50 -20.84 -7.69
C SER A 119 -12.67 -21.24 -6.22
N ALA A 120 -11.71 -20.86 -5.36
CA ALA A 120 -11.80 -21.02 -3.91
C ALA A 120 -12.65 -19.92 -3.23
N GLY A 121 -13.19 -18.96 -4.00
CA GLY A 121 -14.08 -17.91 -3.51
C GLY A 121 -13.38 -16.64 -3.02
N VAL A 122 -12.07 -16.49 -3.26
CA VAL A 122 -11.31 -15.27 -2.92
C VAL A 122 -11.23 -14.34 -4.13
N PRO A 123 -11.71 -13.08 -4.05
CA PRO A 123 -11.59 -12.11 -5.13
C PRO A 123 -10.13 -11.81 -5.48
N VAL A 124 -9.81 -11.80 -6.78
CA VAL A 124 -8.44 -11.57 -7.28
C VAL A 124 -8.36 -10.29 -8.11
N MET A 125 -7.40 -9.44 -7.77
CA MET A 125 -6.93 -8.33 -8.59
C MET A 125 -5.66 -8.78 -9.34
N GLY A 126 -5.69 -8.72 -10.67
CA GLY A 126 -4.52 -8.99 -11.49
C GLY A 126 -3.59 -7.78 -11.55
N HIS A 127 -2.31 -7.99 -11.87
CA HIS A 127 -1.35 -6.91 -12.13
C HIS A 127 -0.44 -7.25 -13.32
N VAL A 128 -0.50 -6.44 -14.38
CA VAL A 128 0.38 -6.53 -15.55
C VAL A 128 1.08 -5.20 -15.84
N GLY A 129 2.08 -5.25 -16.73
CA GLY A 129 2.98 -4.13 -16.97
C GLY A 129 4.29 -4.34 -16.23
N LEU A 130 4.78 -3.29 -15.58
CA LEU A 130 5.94 -3.41 -14.69
C LEU A 130 5.50 -4.10 -13.40
N THR A 131 6.03 -5.29 -13.15
CA THR A 131 5.75 -6.08 -11.94
C THR A 131 6.98 -6.06 -11.02
N PRO A 132 6.99 -5.23 -9.96
CA PRO A 132 8.16 -5.03 -9.08
C PRO A 132 8.80 -6.31 -8.55
N GLN A 133 8.01 -7.36 -8.28
CA GLN A 133 8.51 -8.64 -7.76
C GLN A 133 9.48 -9.34 -8.73
N THR A 134 9.42 -9.01 -10.01
CA THR A 134 10.32 -9.52 -11.06
C THR A 134 11.13 -8.43 -11.75
N ALA A 135 11.28 -7.26 -11.11
CA ALA A 135 12.01 -6.13 -11.67
C ALA A 135 13.43 -6.51 -12.11
N THR A 136 14.12 -7.42 -11.41
CA THR A 136 15.45 -7.93 -11.82
C THR A 136 15.42 -8.60 -13.19
N VAL A 137 14.39 -9.40 -13.48
CA VAL A 137 14.19 -10.05 -14.79
C VAL A 137 13.86 -9.02 -15.86
N LEU A 138 13.14 -7.95 -15.49
CA LEU A 138 12.77 -6.84 -16.38
C LEU A 138 13.91 -5.82 -16.59
N GLY A 139 15.06 -6.01 -15.94
CA GLY A 139 16.21 -5.10 -16.01
C GLY A 139 15.97 -3.76 -15.30
N GLY A 140 15.24 -3.79 -14.18
CA GLY A 140 14.90 -2.66 -13.31
C GLY A 140 13.47 -2.12 -13.52
N PHE A 141 13.19 -0.98 -12.88
CA PHE A 141 11.92 -0.27 -12.97
C PHE A 141 11.77 0.47 -14.31
N LYS A 142 11.48 -0.28 -15.39
CA LYS A 142 11.35 0.25 -16.75
C LYS A 142 9.91 0.13 -17.25
N ALA A 143 9.46 1.15 -17.97
CA ALA A 143 8.16 1.14 -18.62
C ALA A 143 8.02 -0.03 -19.62
N GLN A 144 6.88 -0.70 -19.59
CA GLN A 144 6.56 -1.89 -20.40
C GLN A 144 5.67 -1.54 -21.59
N GLY A 145 5.55 -2.42 -22.58
CA GLY A 145 4.65 -2.20 -23.73
C GLY A 145 5.10 -1.11 -24.71
N ARG A 146 6.41 -0.83 -24.80
CA ARG A 146 6.97 0.21 -25.69
C ARG A 146 7.11 -0.22 -27.16
N THR A 147 6.98 -1.50 -27.45
CA THR A 147 6.94 -2.06 -28.82
C THR A 147 5.55 -2.62 -29.09
N ALA A 148 5.15 -2.70 -30.36
CA ALA A 148 3.83 -3.23 -30.74
C ALA A 148 3.61 -4.66 -30.21
N ASP A 149 4.62 -5.53 -30.32
CA ASP A 149 4.53 -6.91 -29.83
C ASP A 149 4.35 -6.98 -28.31
N ARG A 150 5.13 -6.19 -27.54
CA ARG A 150 4.99 -6.17 -26.08
C ARG A 150 3.68 -5.52 -25.65
N ALA A 151 3.22 -4.50 -26.37
CA ALA A 151 1.92 -3.88 -26.11
C ALA A 151 0.77 -4.86 -26.31
N ARG A 152 0.79 -5.62 -27.42
CA ARG A 152 -0.18 -6.68 -27.69
C ARG A 152 -0.14 -7.75 -26.60
N GLN A 153 1.04 -8.25 -26.27
CA GLN A 153 1.21 -9.27 -25.25
C GLN A 153 0.67 -8.83 -23.89
N LEU A 154 0.85 -7.56 -23.51
CA LEU A 154 0.32 -7.02 -22.25
C LEU A 154 -1.22 -7.02 -22.23
N VAL A 155 -1.85 -6.66 -23.35
CA VAL A 155 -3.32 -6.71 -23.47
C VAL A 155 -3.81 -8.16 -23.40
N ASP A 156 -3.13 -9.08 -24.09
CA ASP A 156 -3.45 -10.51 -24.06
C ASP A 156 -3.31 -11.08 -22.63
N GLU A 157 -2.21 -10.76 -21.93
CA GLU A 157 -1.98 -11.13 -20.51
C GLU A 157 -3.11 -10.61 -19.60
N ALA A 158 -3.60 -9.39 -19.82
CA ALA A 158 -4.69 -8.83 -19.03
C ALA A 158 -6.03 -9.55 -19.30
N LEU A 159 -6.32 -9.88 -20.56
CA LEU A 159 -7.51 -10.64 -20.95
C LEU A 159 -7.48 -12.07 -20.40
N GLU A 160 -6.30 -12.71 -20.38
CA GLU A 160 -6.12 -14.02 -19.75
C GLU A 160 -6.43 -13.99 -18.25
N LEU A 161 -5.99 -12.95 -17.54
CA LEU A 161 -6.28 -12.75 -16.12
C LEU A 161 -7.77 -12.50 -15.87
N GLU A 162 -8.44 -11.70 -16.71
CA GLU A 162 -9.90 -11.55 -16.66
C GLU A 162 -10.60 -12.91 -16.86
N ALA A 163 -10.22 -13.66 -17.89
CA ALA A 163 -10.77 -14.99 -18.18
C ALA A 163 -10.45 -16.04 -17.09
N ALA A 164 -9.46 -15.79 -16.24
CA ALA A 164 -9.13 -16.61 -15.08
C ALA A 164 -10.01 -16.28 -13.87
N GLY A 165 -10.67 -15.12 -13.83
CA GLY A 165 -11.57 -14.70 -12.76
C GLY A 165 -11.13 -13.46 -12.00
N CYS A 166 -10.15 -12.68 -12.49
CA CYS A 166 -9.84 -11.39 -11.90
C CYS A 166 -11.06 -10.46 -11.95
N PHE A 167 -11.38 -9.78 -10.85
CA PHE A 167 -12.47 -8.80 -10.82
C PHE A 167 -12.03 -7.40 -11.26
N THR A 168 -10.71 -7.17 -11.34
CA THR A 168 -10.06 -5.92 -11.74
C THR A 168 -8.59 -6.19 -12.08
N VAL A 169 -7.96 -5.33 -12.89
CA VAL A 169 -6.55 -5.48 -13.29
C VAL A 169 -5.78 -4.16 -13.14
N VAL A 170 -4.64 -4.19 -12.46
CA VAL A 170 -3.69 -3.07 -12.38
C VAL A 170 -2.81 -3.06 -13.63
N LEU A 171 -2.62 -1.87 -14.20
CA LEU A 171 -1.69 -1.59 -15.30
C LEU A 171 -0.60 -0.63 -14.80
N GLU A 172 0.63 -1.10 -14.67
CA GLU A 172 1.75 -0.31 -14.13
C GLU A 172 2.81 0.06 -15.17
N ALA A 173 3.16 1.35 -15.21
CA ALA A 173 4.20 1.91 -16.08
C ALA A 173 4.06 1.50 -17.57
N VAL A 174 2.84 1.67 -18.10
CA VAL A 174 2.46 1.31 -19.47
C VAL A 174 2.16 2.59 -20.28
N PRO A 175 2.53 2.70 -21.57
CA PRO A 175 2.10 3.81 -22.42
C PRO A 175 0.58 3.98 -22.41
N ALA A 176 0.12 5.23 -22.31
CA ALA A 176 -1.29 5.55 -22.15
C ALA A 176 -2.19 4.95 -23.26
N GLN A 177 -1.70 4.89 -24.50
CA GLN A 177 -2.42 4.30 -25.63
C GLN A 177 -2.66 2.79 -25.44
N VAL A 178 -1.69 2.09 -24.86
CA VAL A 178 -1.79 0.64 -24.59
C VAL A 178 -2.72 0.40 -23.41
N ALA A 179 -2.62 1.22 -22.35
CA ALA A 179 -3.52 1.14 -21.20
C ALA A 179 -4.98 1.45 -21.59
N ARG A 180 -5.20 2.42 -22.48
CA ARG A 180 -6.51 2.70 -23.08
C ARG A 180 -7.05 1.50 -23.85
N ALA A 181 -6.22 0.88 -24.70
CA ALA A 181 -6.62 -0.30 -25.46
C ALA A 181 -7.00 -1.48 -24.54
N ALA A 182 -6.19 -1.75 -23.50
CA ALA A 182 -6.51 -2.76 -22.49
C ALA A 182 -7.82 -2.45 -21.76
N THR A 183 -8.02 -1.21 -21.32
CA THR A 183 -9.22 -0.76 -20.60
C THR A 183 -10.50 -0.93 -21.42
N GLN A 184 -10.41 -0.68 -22.73
CA GLN A 184 -11.52 -0.87 -23.67
C GLN A 184 -11.82 -2.34 -23.97
N ALA A 185 -10.78 -3.19 -23.96
CA ALA A 185 -10.92 -4.63 -24.22
C ALA A 185 -11.48 -5.40 -23.02
N LEU A 186 -11.08 -5.03 -21.80
CA LEU A 186 -11.49 -5.68 -20.56
C LEU A 186 -12.93 -5.32 -20.17
N GLY A 187 -13.72 -6.32 -19.78
CA GLY A 187 -15.04 -6.13 -19.16
C GLY A 187 -14.93 -5.68 -17.69
N VAL A 188 -13.87 -6.07 -17.00
CA VAL A 188 -13.55 -5.66 -15.63
C VAL A 188 -12.84 -4.29 -15.54
N PRO A 189 -12.91 -3.59 -14.40
CA PRO A 189 -12.17 -2.33 -14.19
C PRO A 189 -10.66 -2.48 -14.34
N THR A 190 -10.03 -1.44 -14.89
CA THR A 190 -8.57 -1.26 -14.85
C THR A 190 -8.17 -0.18 -13.87
N ILE A 191 -7.08 -0.41 -13.13
CA ILE A 191 -6.48 0.58 -12.23
C ILE A 191 -5.10 0.95 -12.78
N GLY A 192 -4.87 2.23 -13.08
CA GLY A 192 -3.59 2.70 -13.60
C GLY A 192 -2.64 3.18 -12.50
N ILE A 193 -1.35 2.93 -12.68
CA ILE A 193 -0.27 3.64 -11.99
C ILE A 193 0.84 3.91 -13.01
N GLY A 194 0.99 5.18 -13.40
CA GLY A 194 1.83 5.53 -14.55
C GLY A 194 1.34 4.95 -15.88
N ALA A 195 0.02 4.75 -16.02
CA ALA A 195 -0.63 4.19 -17.21
C ALA A 195 -1.56 5.19 -17.93
N GLY A 196 -1.49 6.47 -17.61
CA GLY A 196 -2.38 7.50 -18.15
C GLY A 196 -3.78 7.50 -17.52
N SER A 197 -4.63 8.44 -17.93
CA SER A 197 -5.95 8.71 -17.33
C SER A 197 -7.09 7.86 -17.87
N ASP A 198 -6.84 7.08 -18.92
CA ASP A 198 -7.87 6.30 -19.60
C ASP A 198 -8.28 5.03 -18.84
N CYS A 199 -7.49 4.56 -17.86
CA CYS A 199 -7.88 3.49 -16.96
C CYS A 199 -9.14 3.84 -16.15
N ASP A 200 -9.91 2.83 -15.72
CA ASP A 200 -11.15 3.03 -14.95
C ASP A 200 -10.89 3.58 -13.53
N GLY A 201 -9.67 3.51 -13.04
CA GLY A 201 -9.22 4.10 -11.78
C GLY A 201 -7.72 4.36 -11.74
N GLN A 202 -7.25 4.87 -10.61
CA GLN A 202 -5.83 5.15 -10.37
C GLN A 202 -5.40 4.67 -8.99
N VAL A 203 -4.15 4.22 -8.88
CA VAL A 203 -3.50 3.93 -7.60
C VAL A 203 -2.19 4.70 -7.45
N LEU A 204 -1.92 5.20 -6.25
CA LEU A 204 -0.62 5.73 -5.84
C LEU A 204 -0.20 5.15 -4.49
N VAL A 205 1.11 5.09 -4.29
CA VAL A 205 1.69 4.77 -2.99
C VAL A 205 1.49 5.95 -2.04
N TRP A 206 0.95 5.70 -0.85
CA TRP A 206 0.67 6.69 0.21
C TRP A 206 1.84 7.64 0.46
N HIS A 207 3.03 7.07 0.69
CA HIS A 207 4.24 7.82 1.00
C HIS A 207 4.69 8.70 -0.15
N ASP A 208 4.58 8.21 -1.39
CA ASP A 208 4.95 8.94 -2.60
C ASP A 208 4.04 10.17 -2.80
N MET A 209 2.73 9.98 -2.68
CA MET A 209 1.76 11.04 -2.94
C MET A 209 1.70 12.07 -1.81
N LEU A 210 2.05 11.71 -0.58
CA LEU A 210 2.09 12.62 0.57
C LEU A 210 3.48 13.23 0.83
N GLY A 211 4.50 12.81 0.07
CA GLY A 211 5.85 13.38 0.19
C GLY A 211 6.51 13.05 1.53
N TYR A 212 6.50 11.77 1.95
CA TYR A 212 7.09 11.34 3.22
C TYR A 212 8.63 11.30 3.26
N TYR A 213 9.29 11.45 2.11
CA TYR A 213 10.73 11.33 1.97
C TYR A 213 11.32 12.45 1.11
N GLU A 214 12.59 12.76 1.37
CA GLU A 214 13.37 13.70 0.58
C GLU A 214 13.72 13.15 -0.81
N GLY A 215 13.91 14.04 -1.77
CA GLY A 215 14.28 13.68 -3.14
C GLY A 215 13.08 13.61 -4.09
N HIS A 216 13.27 12.96 -5.23
CA HIS A 216 12.31 12.98 -6.34
C HIS A 216 11.44 11.72 -6.32
N ALA A 217 10.13 11.92 -6.34
CA ALA A 217 9.18 10.84 -6.55
C ALA A 217 9.31 10.27 -7.99
N PRO A 218 8.87 9.02 -8.24
CA PRO A 218 8.79 8.48 -9.58
C PRO A 218 8.02 9.42 -10.53
N ARG A 219 8.40 9.44 -11.82
CA ARG A 219 7.87 10.39 -12.81
C ARG A 219 6.34 10.46 -12.88
N PHE A 220 5.65 9.35 -12.62
CA PHE A 220 4.19 9.27 -12.69
C PHE A 220 3.48 9.73 -11.41
N VAL A 221 4.23 10.02 -10.33
CA VAL A 221 3.68 10.47 -9.07
C VAL A 221 3.46 11.98 -9.09
N LYS A 222 2.27 12.40 -8.66
CA LYS A 222 2.02 13.76 -8.21
C LYS A 222 2.04 13.78 -6.69
N ARG A 223 2.86 14.65 -6.10
CA ARG A 223 2.77 14.99 -4.67
C ARG A 223 1.58 15.90 -4.43
N TYR A 224 0.76 15.55 -3.45
CA TYR A 224 -0.36 16.32 -2.94
C TYR A 224 -0.03 17.02 -1.61
N ALA A 225 1.07 16.63 -0.96
CA ALA A 225 1.63 17.27 0.23
C ALA A 225 3.16 17.06 0.28
N ASP A 226 3.82 17.77 1.20
CA ASP A 226 5.22 17.56 1.58
C ASP A 226 5.31 17.33 3.11
N LEU A 227 4.94 16.11 3.52
CA LEU A 227 4.87 15.77 4.94
C LEU A 227 6.25 15.51 5.53
N GLY A 228 7.24 15.10 4.74
CA GLY A 228 8.60 14.84 5.20
C GLY A 228 9.21 16.08 5.85
N GLU A 229 9.22 17.20 5.13
CA GLU A 229 9.71 18.49 5.65
C GLU A 229 8.91 18.93 6.89
N THR A 230 7.58 18.85 6.81
CA THR A 230 6.69 19.22 7.93
C THR A 230 7.00 18.41 9.20
N ILE A 231 7.25 17.12 9.07
CA ILE A 231 7.57 16.22 10.19
C ILE A 231 8.94 16.59 10.78
N VAL A 232 9.96 16.81 9.94
CA VAL A 232 11.31 17.18 10.38
C VAL A 232 11.28 18.50 11.15
N GLU A 233 10.57 19.51 10.65
CA GLU A 233 10.41 20.80 11.33
C GLU A 233 9.70 20.67 12.68
N ALA A 234 8.60 19.89 12.73
CA ALA A 234 7.85 19.67 13.97
C ALA A 234 8.71 18.97 15.04
N LEU A 235 9.44 17.92 14.65
CA LEU A 235 10.35 17.21 15.55
C LEU A 235 11.53 18.10 15.98
N GLY A 236 12.05 18.92 15.07
CA GLY A 236 13.12 19.88 15.36
C GLY A 236 12.71 20.91 16.42
N ARG A 237 11.51 21.50 16.28
CA ARG A 237 10.95 22.43 17.28
C ARG A 237 10.75 21.76 18.63
N TYR A 238 10.13 20.59 18.66
CA TYR A 238 9.96 19.83 19.91
C TYR A 238 11.30 19.54 20.59
N ALA A 239 12.30 19.11 19.82
CA ALA A 239 13.62 18.83 20.35
C ALA A 239 14.30 20.09 20.92
N GLU A 240 14.12 21.24 20.30
CA GLU A 240 14.62 22.52 20.81
C GLU A 240 13.90 22.97 22.08
N GLU A 241 12.57 22.86 22.12
CA GLU A 241 11.77 23.21 23.30
C GLU A 241 12.13 22.34 24.51
N VAL A 242 12.40 21.05 24.30
CA VAL A 242 12.89 20.16 25.36
C VAL A 242 14.29 20.56 25.83
N ARG A 243 15.21 20.88 24.92
CA ARG A 243 16.60 21.26 25.27
C ARG A 243 16.68 22.58 26.00
N THR A 244 15.82 23.53 25.65
CA THR A 244 15.75 24.87 26.26
C THR A 244 14.91 24.90 27.54
N GLY A 245 14.16 23.83 27.82
CA GLY A 245 13.20 23.78 28.92
C GLY A 245 11.92 24.57 28.68
N ALA A 246 11.65 24.99 27.44
CA ALA A 246 10.39 25.61 27.05
C ALA A 246 9.22 24.60 27.09
N PHE A 247 9.50 23.32 26.82
CA PHE A 247 8.56 22.21 27.02
C PHE A 247 9.02 21.31 28.18
N PRO A 248 8.10 20.87 29.07
CA PRO A 248 6.67 21.17 29.09
C PRO A 248 6.33 22.53 29.69
N GLU A 249 5.37 23.23 29.09
CA GLU A 249 4.66 24.35 29.73
C GLU A 249 3.83 23.87 30.94
N PRO A 250 3.46 24.75 31.91
CA PRO A 250 2.65 24.37 33.07
C PRO A 250 1.32 23.68 32.73
N GLN A 251 0.69 24.00 31.59
CA GLN A 251 -0.56 23.36 31.15
C GLN A 251 -0.36 21.88 30.73
N HIS A 252 0.88 21.49 30.45
CA HIS A 252 1.27 20.13 30.09
C HIS A 252 1.84 19.35 31.29
N THR A 253 1.71 19.88 32.51
CA THR A 253 2.13 19.21 33.75
C THR A 253 0.94 18.94 34.68
N TYR A 254 1.17 18.10 35.69
CA TYR A 254 0.20 17.81 36.74
C TYR A 254 0.68 18.43 38.05
N ALA A 255 -0.23 19.05 38.79
CA ALA A 255 0.07 19.63 40.11
C ALA A 255 -0.09 18.59 41.23
N MET A 256 0.70 18.75 42.30
CA MET A 256 0.52 18.06 43.57
C MET A 256 -0.17 19.02 44.56
N PRO A 257 -1.15 18.57 45.38
CA PRO A 257 -1.66 19.38 46.48
C PRO A 257 -0.52 19.86 47.38
N GLU A 258 -0.60 21.10 47.88
CA GLU A 258 0.49 21.71 48.64
C GLU A 258 0.89 20.91 49.88
N GLU A 259 -0.08 20.30 50.56
CA GLU A 259 0.15 19.45 51.76
C GLU A 259 0.96 18.20 51.42
N GLU A 260 0.65 17.53 50.31
CA GLU A 260 1.37 16.35 49.83
C GLU A 260 2.78 16.71 49.33
N LEU A 261 2.93 17.90 48.73
CA LEU A 261 4.24 18.40 48.30
C LEU A 261 5.15 18.68 49.50
N ALA A 262 4.61 19.26 50.58
CA ALA A 262 5.36 19.49 51.81
C ALA A 262 5.81 18.17 52.45
N ALA A 263 4.90 17.19 52.56
CA ALA A 263 5.23 15.86 53.08
C ALA A 263 6.29 15.14 52.23
N PHE A 264 6.22 15.27 50.90
CA PHE A 264 7.22 14.71 50.00
C PHE A 264 8.62 15.30 50.22
N GLU A 265 8.74 16.62 50.38
CA GLU A 265 10.03 17.27 50.63
C GLU A 265 10.63 16.84 51.99
N GLU A 266 9.82 16.68 53.05
CA GLU A 266 10.29 16.15 54.34
C GLU A 266 10.84 14.70 54.22
N ILE A 267 10.14 13.83 53.49
CA ILE A 267 10.57 12.45 53.24
C ILE A 267 11.91 12.42 52.48
N LYS A 268 12.04 13.26 51.46
CA LYS A 268 13.24 13.37 50.62
C LYS A 268 14.46 13.86 51.40
N GLU A 269 14.29 14.79 52.34
CA GLU A 269 15.39 15.29 53.18
C GLU A 269 15.84 14.26 54.24
N SER A 270 14.92 13.44 54.75
CA SER A 270 15.21 12.40 55.75
C SER A 270 15.83 11.12 55.19
N SER A 271 15.84 10.92 53.87
CA SER A 271 16.47 9.76 53.23
C SER A 271 17.99 9.97 53.03
N PRO A 272 18.86 9.03 53.47
CA PRO A 272 20.29 9.12 53.22
C PRO A 272 20.55 9.06 51.71
N ARG A 273 21.16 10.11 51.16
CA ARG A 273 21.59 10.16 49.76
C ARG A 273 22.50 8.94 49.48
N ARG A 274 22.08 8.06 48.57
CA ARG A 274 22.97 7.05 47.97
C ARG A 274 23.81 7.65 46.86
#